data_AF-A0A2Z2PJC4-F1
#
_entry.id   AF-A0A2Z2PJC4-F1
#
_cell.length_a   1.000
_cell.length_b   1.000
_cell.length_c   1.000
_cell.angle_alpha   90.00
_cell.angle_beta   90.00
_cell.angle_gamma   90.00
#
_symmetry.space_group_name_H-M   'P 1'
#
loop_
_entity.id
_entity.type
_entity.pdbx_description
1 polymer ?
#
loop_
_entity_poly.entity_id
_entity_poly.type
_entity_poly.pdbx_seq_one_letter_code
_entity_poly.pdbx_strand_id
1 'polypeptide(L)' 'MYEAFEVSGSAVVLRCESLNFYLTKLARLGGNLARTSDPPPGNTVVWRGLSRLTDIRLRTEMAATLKCG' A
#
# COMPACT_ATOMS: atom_id res chain seq x y z
N MET A 1 6.58 -23.07 -4.64
CA MET A 1 7.86 -22.34 -4.75
C MET A 1 7.66 -20.87 -4.39
N TYR A 2 7.25 -20.59 -3.15
CA TYR A 2 7.50 -19.29 -2.54
C TYR A 2 8.32 -19.61 -1.30
N GLU A 3 9.54 -19.09 -1.22
CA GLU A 3 10.32 -19.13 0.01
C GLU A 3 9.72 -18.12 0.98
N ALA A 4 9.43 -18.59 2.20
CA ALA A 4 9.03 -17.72 3.29
C ALA A 4 10.28 -16.97 3.78
N PHE A 5 10.35 -15.67 3.52
CA PHE A 5 11.34 -14.81 4.16
C PHE A 5 10.83 -14.46 5.57
N GLU A 6 11.40 -15.12 6.58
CA GLU A 6 11.16 -14.83 7.99
C GLU A 6 11.79 -13.49 8.37
N VAL A 7 10.97 -12.45 8.50
CA VAL A 7 11.34 -11.25 9.27
C VAL A 7 10.70 -11.37 10.64
N SER A 8 11.52 -11.73 11.62
CA SER A 8 11.32 -11.48 13.06
C SER A 8 9.94 -11.90 13.61
N GLY A 9 9.80 -13.19 13.93
CA GLY A 9 8.98 -13.67 15.06
C GLY A 9 7.46 -13.40 15.07
N SER A 10 6.90 -12.72 14.08
CA SER A 10 5.48 -12.66 13.78
C SER A 10 5.31 -13.20 12.37
N ALA A 11 4.73 -14.39 12.24
CA ALA A 11 4.49 -15.01 10.95
C ALA A 11 3.62 -14.09 10.07
N VAL A 12 4.26 -13.25 9.26
CA VAL A 12 3.59 -12.50 8.21
C VAL A 12 3.38 -13.48 7.07
N VAL A 13 2.15 -14.01 6.95
CA VAL A 13 1.76 -14.81 5.79
C VAL A 13 1.80 -13.91 4.55
N LEU A 14 2.93 -13.95 3.82
CA LEU A 14 3.07 -13.26 2.54
C LEU A 14 2.24 -14.02 1.50
N ARG A 15 0.98 -13.61 1.34
CA ARG A 15 0.18 -14.05 0.19
C ARG A 15 0.82 -13.52 -1.08
N CYS A 16 1.03 -14.39 -2.07
CA CYS A 16 1.43 -14.00 -3.42
C CYS A 16 0.22 -13.35 -4.10
N GLU A 17 0.00 -12.08 -3.77
CA GLU A 17 -1.04 -11.28 -4.40
C GLU A 17 -0.55 -10.81 -5.77
N SER A 18 -1.45 -10.78 -6.76
CA SER A 18 -1.10 -10.36 -8.12
C SER A 18 -0.67 -8.89 -8.14
N LEU A 19 0.11 -8.48 -9.14
CA LEU A 19 0.43 -7.07 -9.37
C LEU A 19 -0.85 -6.21 -9.43
N ASN A 20 -1.90 -6.73 -10.05
CA ASN A 20 -3.21 -6.08 -10.13
C ASN A 20 -3.83 -5.81 -8.75
N PHE A 21 -3.64 -6.72 -7.78
CA PHE A 21 -4.10 -6.52 -6.41
C PHE A 21 -3.45 -5.29 -5.78
N TYR A 22 -2.12 -5.18 -5.84
CA TYR A 22 -1.40 -4.02 -5.28
C TYR A 22 -1.70 -2.72 -6.04
N LEU A 23 -1.80 -2.77 -7.36
CA LEU A 23 -2.21 -1.62 -8.16
C LEU A 23 -3.62 -1.15 -7.80
N THR A 24 -4.54 -2.07 -7.51
CA THR A 24 -5.89 -1.72 -7.04
C THR A 24 -5.85 -1.07 -5.66
N LYS A 25 -4.99 -1.52 -4.75
CA LYS A 25 -4.80 -0.90 -3.43
C LYS A 25 -4.25 0.53 -3.56
N LEU A 26 -3.23 0.73 -4.38
CA LEU A 26 -2.67 2.06 -4.66
C LEU A 26 -3.72 2.96 -5.30
N ALA A 27 -4.45 2.48 -6.31
CA ALA A 27 -5.50 3.24 -6.94
C ALA A 27 -6.60 3.67 -5.95
N ARG A 28 -7.01 2.78 -5.04
CA ARG A 28 -8.00 3.10 -3.99
C ARG A 28 -7.52 4.20 -3.06
N LEU A 29 -6.26 4.14 -2.63
CA LEU A 29 -5.65 5.20 -1.84
C LEU A 29 -5.59 6.52 -2.61
N GLY A 30 -5.38 6.42 -3.92
CA GLY A 30 -5.46 7.50 -4.89
C GLY A 30 -6.88 7.93 -5.24
N GLY A 31 -7.94 7.46 -4.58
CA GLY A 31 -9.32 7.91 -4.82
C GLY A 31 -10.11 7.14 -5.88
N ASN A 32 -9.63 5.97 -6.31
CA ASN A 32 -10.43 5.03 -7.09
C ASN A 32 -11.45 4.31 -6.18
N LEU A 33 -12.71 4.21 -6.59
CA LEU A 33 -13.72 3.47 -5.83
C LEU A 33 -13.57 1.97 -5.99
N ALA A 34 -12.98 1.52 -7.11
CA ALA A 34 -12.71 0.12 -7.43
C ALA A 34 -13.96 -0.77 -7.31
N ARG A 35 -15.07 -0.27 -7.86
CA ARG A 35 -16.29 -1.04 -8.07
C ARG A 35 -16.07 -2.01 -9.22
N THR A 36 -16.80 -3.13 -9.22
CA THR A 36 -16.69 -4.17 -10.25
C THR A 36 -16.96 -3.64 -11.67
N SER A 37 -17.72 -2.55 -11.80
CA SER A 37 -18.04 -1.92 -13.08
C SER A 37 -17.15 -0.73 -13.44
N ASP A 38 -16.21 -0.33 -12.57
CA ASP A 38 -15.33 0.79 -12.87
C ASP A 38 -14.26 0.34 -13.89
N PRO A 39 -13.87 1.20 -14.84
CA PRO A 39 -12.74 0.92 -15.71
C PRO A 39 -11.45 0.74 -14.88
N PRO A 40 -10.44 0.02 -15.41
CA PRO A 40 -9.17 -0.14 -14.72
C PRO A 40 -8.56 1.22 -14.37
N PRO A 41 -7.91 1.36 -13.20
CA PRO A 41 -7.43 2.64 -12.74
C PRO A 41 -6.37 3.21 -13.68
N GLY A 42 -6.55 4.45 -14.11
CA GLY A 42 -5.56 5.17 -14.91
C GLY A 42 -4.30 5.49 -14.12
N ASN A 43 -3.17 5.66 -14.84
CA ASN A 43 -1.85 5.90 -14.26
C ASN A 43 -1.83 7.08 -13.26
N THR A 44 -2.55 8.17 -13.54
CA THR A 44 -2.62 9.33 -12.65
C THR A 44 -3.19 9.00 -11.27
N VAL A 45 -4.20 8.13 -11.20
CA VAL A 45 -4.82 7.73 -9.94
C VAL A 45 -3.87 6.83 -9.13
N VAL A 46 -3.13 5.96 -9.81
CA VAL A 46 -2.09 5.13 -9.18
C VAL A 46 -0.98 6.01 -8.60
N TRP A 47 -0.47 6.98 -9.37
CA TRP A 47 0.57 7.91 -8.91
C TRP A 47 0.10 8.74 -7.71
N ARG A 48 -1.12 9.25 -7.74
CA ARG A 48 -1.72 9.96 -6.59
C ARG A 48 -1.78 9.08 -5.34
N GLY A 49 -2.12 7.81 -5.52
CA GLY A 49 -2.10 6.82 -4.43
C GLY A 49 -0.71 6.59 -3.86
N LEU A 50 0.29 6.45 -4.73
CA LEU A 50 1.69 6.25 -4.31
C LEU A 50 2.21 7.46 -3.53
N SER A 51 2.00 8.69 -4.02
CA SER A 51 2.40 9.91 -3.29
C SER A 51 1.77 9.98 -1.90
N ARG A 52 0.48 9.62 -1.79
CA ARG A 52 -0.22 9.59 -0.50
C ARG A 52 0.31 8.50 0.44
N LEU A 53 0.72 7.36 -0.09
CA LEU A 53 1.34 6.30 0.71
C LEU A 53 2.67 6.77 1.28
N THR A 54 3.49 7.43 0.47
CA THR A 54 4.77 8.00 0.89
C THR A 54 4.60 9.07 1.98
N ASP A 55 3.61 9.96 1.84
CA ASP A 55 3.30 10.97 2.87
C ASP A 55 2.91 10.31 4.20
N ILE A 56 2.01 9.32 4.18
CA ILE A 56 1.60 8.60 5.39
C ILE A 56 2.80 7.91 6.04
N ARG A 57 3.66 7.28 5.24
CA ARG A 57 4.87 6.62 5.75
C ARG A 57 5.78 7.61 6.47
N LEU A 58 6.11 8.71 5.81
CA LEU A 58 6.99 9.75 6.36
C LEU A 58 6.42 10.34 7.66
N ARG A 59 5.12 10.69 7.66
CA ARG A 59 4.47 11.27 8.84
C ARG A 59 4.39 10.28 10.00
N THR A 60 4.23 8.99 9.72
CA THR A 60 4.26 7.95 10.76
C THR A 60 5.66 7.81 11.37
N GLU A 61 6.72 7.86 10.56
CA GLU A 61 8.10 7.85 11.06
C GLU A 61 8.43 9.08 11.91
N MET A 62 7.95 10.26 11.49
CA MET A 62 8.07 11.48 12.27
C MET A 62 7.33 11.39 13.62
N ALA A 63 6.09 10.89 13.62
CA ALA A 63 5.29 10.71 14.83
C ALA A 63 5.89 9.69 15.80
N ALA A 64 6.57 8.65 15.29
CA ALA A 64 7.28 7.69 16.13
C ALA A 64 8.52 8.28 16.81
N THR A 65 9.13 9.29 16.19
CA THR A 65 10.35 9.94 16.70
C THR A 65 10.03 11.08 17.66
N LEU A 66 8.97 11.84 17.40
CA LEU A 66 8.53 12.95 18.24
C LEU A 66 7.68 12.41 19.39
N LYS A 67 8.30 12.07 20.52
CA LYS A 67 7.58 11.88 21.78
C LYS A 67 7.19 13.24 22.35
N CYS A 68 5.92 13.43 22.67
CA CYS A 68 5.50 14.55 23.52
C CYS A 68 6.19 14.38 24.88
N GLY A 69 7.01 15.38 25.24
CA GLY A 69 7.66 15.47 26.55
C GLY A 69 6.66 15.79 27.65
#